data_AF-A0A6G3WWN6-F1
#
_entry.id   AF-A0A6G3WWN6-F1
#
_cell.length_a   1.000
_cell.length_b   1.000
_cell.length_c   1.000
_cell.angle_alpha   90.00
_cell.angle_beta   90.00
_cell.angle_gamma   90.00
#
_symmetry.space_group_name_H-M   'P 1'
#
loop_
_entity.id
_entity.type
_entity.pdbx_description
1 polymer ?
#
loop_
_entity_poly.entity_id
_entity_poly.type
_entity_poly.pdbx_seq_one_letter_code
_entity_poly.pdbx_strand_id
1 'polypeptide(L)'
;MRGAAVGRSIGIGLMYGLWKPRVLGAWRVPAAGPVILAVNHSHNIDGPMLMGTAPRPVHFLIKKEAFVGPLDPFLHGIGQIEVDRTTVDRTAIT
;
A
#
# COMPACT_ATOMS: atom_id res chain seq x y z
N MET A 1 7.26 9.67 -2.87
CA MET A 1 7.01 8.74 -4.01
C MET A 1 8.06 7.65 -4.19
N ARG A 2 9.38 7.89 -3.96
CA ARG A 2 10.42 6.86 -4.17
C ARG A 2 10.21 5.58 -3.35
N GLY A 3 9.87 5.70 -2.06
CA GLY A 3 9.61 4.55 -1.18
C GLY A 3 8.51 3.62 -1.70
N ALA A 4 7.35 4.16 -2.06
CA ALA A 4 6.25 3.35 -2.62
C ALA A 4 6.61 2.69 -3.95
N ALA A 5 7.46 3.32 -4.77
CA ALA A 5 7.96 2.70 -5.99
C ALA A 5 8.87 1.50 -5.69
N VAL A 6 9.74 1.61 -4.67
CA VAL A 6 10.54 0.49 -4.18
C VAL A 6 9.65 -0.62 -3.62
N GLY A 7 8.66 -0.27 -2.78
CA GLY A 7 7.68 -1.21 -2.25
C GLY A 7 6.97 -1.99 -3.35
N ARG A 8 6.54 -1.31 -4.41
CA ARG A 8 5.95 -1.95 -5.59
C ARG A 8 6.90 -2.92 -6.28
N SER A 9 8.16 -2.56 -6.50
CA SER A 9 9.14 -3.45 -7.14
C SER A 9 9.38 -4.73 -6.31
N ILE A 10 9.48 -4.60 -4.99
CA ILE A 10 9.56 -5.74 -4.07
C ILE A 10 8.28 -6.59 -4.17
N GLY A 11 7.11 -5.94 -4.12
CA GLY A 11 5.81 -6.58 -4.24
C GLY A 11 5.64 -7.35 -5.55
N ILE A 12 6.10 -6.82 -6.68
CA ILE A 12 6.05 -7.52 -7.98
C ILE A 12 6.82 -8.82 -7.91
N GLY A 13 8.09 -8.78 -7.47
CA GLY A 13 8.94 -9.96 -7.38
C GLY A 13 8.33 -11.03 -6.46
N LEU A 14 7.87 -10.62 -5.27
CA LEU A 14 7.29 -11.52 -4.29
C LEU A 14 5.96 -12.12 -4.77
N MET A 15 5.04 -11.29 -5.25
CA MET A 15 3.69 -11.73 -5.62
C MET A 15 3.66 -12.55 -6.90
N TYR A 16 4.40 -12.14 -7.94
CA TYR A 16 4.46 -12.93 -9.18
C TYR A 16 5.31 -14.20 -9.04
N GLY A 17 6.30 -14.20 -8.13
CA GLY A 17 7.07 -15.40 -7.80
C GLY A 17 6.26 -16.45 -7.07
N LEU A 18 5.47 -16.06 -6.07
CA LEU A 18 4.76 -16.99 -5.19
C LEU A 18 3.32 -17.30 -5.62
N TRP A 19 2.59 -16.33 -6.20
CA TRP A 19 1.15 -16.47 -6.51
C TRP A 19 0.79 -16.39 -7.99
N LYS A 20 1.65 -15.82 -8.85
CA LYS A 20 1.36 -15.59 -10.29
C LYS A 20 -0.04 -14.95 -10.52
N PRO A 21 -0.34 -13.81 -9.88
CA PRO A 21 -1.67 -13.22 -9.92
C PRO A 21 -2.06 -12.78 -11.33
N ARG A 22 -3.34 -12.96 -11.66
CA ARG A 22 -3.94 -12.41 -12.89
C ARG A 22 -4.66 -11.10 -12.55
N VAL A 23 -4.16 -10.00 -13.10
CA VAL A 23 -4.74 -8.67 -12.91
C VAL A 23 -5.68 -8.34 -14.06
N LEU A 24 -6.92 -8.01 -13.74
CA LEU A 24 -7.94 -7.59 -14.70
C LEU A 24 -8.29 -6.11 -14.49
N GLY A 25 -8.54 -5.38 -15.58
CA GLY A 25 -9.03 -4.01 -15.49
C GLY A 25 -7.98 -2.97 -15.10
N ALA A 26 -6.68 -3.28 -15.11
CA ALA A 26 -5.62 -2.34 -14.75
C ALA A 26 -5.67 -1.04 -15.57
N TRP A 27 -6.12 -1.11 -16.82
CA TRP A 27 -6.31 0.04 -17.72
C TRP A 27 -7.38 1.04 -17.25
N ARG A 28 -8.21 0.67 -16.26
CA ARG A 28 -9.21 1.57 -15.65
C ARG A 28 -8.59 2.51 -14.61
N VAL A 29 -7.35 2.26 -14.18
CA VAL A 29 -6.65 3.12 -13.21
C VAL A 29 -6.03 4.31 -13.96
N PRO A 30 -6.33 5.57 -13.56
CA PRO A 30 -5.71 6.75 -14.15
C PRO A 30 -4.17 6.71 -14.07
N ALA A 31 -3.51 6.96 -15.22
CA ALA A 31 -2.07 6.94 -15.34
C ALA A 31 -1.37 8.04 -14.51
N ALA A 32 -2.05 9.16 -14.29
CA ALA A 32 -1.56 10.30 -13.53
C ALA A 32 -2.69 10.93 -12.70
N GLY A 33 -2.33 11.82 -11.78
CA GLY A 33 -3.26 12.48 -10.87
C GLY A 33 -3.57 11.68 -9.59
N PRO A 34 -4.35 12.27 -8.67
CA PRO A 34 -4.73 11.66 -7.41
C PRO A 34 -5.77 10.54 -7.63
N VAL A 35 -5.60 9.43 -6.91
CA VAL A 35 -6.51 8.28 -6.93
C VAL A 35 -6.59 7.70 -5.52
N ILE A 36 -7.79 7.36 -5.07
CA ILE A 36 -8.02 6.52 -3.89
C ILE A 36 -8.46 5.15 -4.39
N LEU A 37 -7.72 4.11 -4.00
CA LEU A 37 -8.12 2.72 -4.25
C LEU A 37 -8.82 2.18 -3.02
N ALA A 38 -10.12 1.89 -3.15
CA ALA A 38 -10.88 1.17 -2.12
C ALA A 38 -10.85 -0.32 -2.46
N VAL A 39 -10.25 -1.13 -1.59
CA VAL A 39 -10.02 -2.56 -1.82
C VAL A 39 -10.63 -3.36 -0.68
N ASN A 40 -11.32 -4.45 -1.04
CA ASN A 40 -11.83 -5.40 -0.06
C ASN A 40 -10.66 -6.02 0.71
N HIS A 41 -10.78 -6.11 2.03
CA HIS A 41 -9.74 -6.70 2.88
C HIS A 41 -10.24 -7.98 3.55
N SER A 42 -9.93 -9.12 2.96
CA SER A 42 -10.30 -10.44 3.44
C SER A 42 -9.15 -11.13 4.18
N HIS A 43 -7.90 -10.81 3.85
CA HIS A 43 -6.71 -11.45 4.43
C HIS A 43 -5.56 -10.48 4.57
N ASN A 44 -4.64 -10.75 5.51
CA ASN A 44 -3.45 -9.92 5.73
C ASN A 44 -2.56 -9.76 4.49
N ILE A 45 -2.61 -10.71 3.55
CA ILE A 45 -1.82 -10.69 2.31
C ILE A 45 -2.35 -9.66 1.29
N ASP A 46 -3.54 -9.11 1.47
CA ASP A 46 -4.15 -8.21 0.48
C ASP A 46 -3.32 -6.94 0.27
N GLY A 47 -2.68 -6.42 1.33
CA GLY A 47 -1.79 -5.27 1.25
C GLY A 47 -0.59 -5.53 0.33
N PRO A 48 0.26 -6.55 0.63
CA PRO A 48 1.34 -6.98 -0.24
C PRO A 48 0.89 -7.36 -1.67
N MET A 49 -0.25 -8.04 -1.80
CA MET A 49 -0.82 -8.40 -3.09
C MET A 49 -1.10 -7.16 -3.94
N LEU A 50 -1.87 -6.22 -3.40
CA LEU A 50 -2.20 -4.98 -4.10
C LEU A 50 -0.96 -4.13 -4.37
N MET A 51 0.00 -4.08 -3.44
CA MET A 51 1.28 -3.38 -3.66
C MET A 51 2.04 -3.92 -4.87
N GLY A 52 2.03 -5.24 -5.09
CA GLY A 52 2.67 -5.88 -6.23
C GLY A 52 1.86 -5.81 -7.53
N THR A 53 0.53 -5.83 -7.45
CA THR A 53 -0.33 -5.89 -8.65
C THR A 53 -0.85 -4.54 -9.13
N ALA A 54 -0.82 -3.50 -8.30
CA ALA A 54 -1.28 -2.18 -8.70
C ALA A 54 -0.44 -1.62 -9.87
N PRO A 55 -1.07 -0.96 -10.86
CA PRO A 55 -0.36 -0.43 -12.03
C PRO A 55 0.54 0.77 -11.70
N ARG A 56 0.42 1.33 -10.50
CA ARG A 56 1.23 2.43 -9.97
C ARG A 56 1.56 2.21 -8.49
N PRO A 57 2.61 2.84 -7.95
CA PRO A 57 2.90 2.80 -6.52
C PRO A 57 1.70 3.23 -5.67
N VAL A 58 1.48 2.52 -4.55
CA VAL A 58 0.36 2.75 -3.63
C VAL A 58 0.85 3.06 -2.23
N HIS A 59 0.06 3.86 -1.52
CA HIS A 59 0.24 4.19 -0.12
C HIS A 59 -0.98 3.65 0.63
N PHE A 60 -0.76 2.80 1.63
CA PHE A 60 -1.81 2.28 2.50
C PHE A 60 -1.89 3.11 3.76
N LEU A 61 -3.12 3.32 4.22
CA LEU A 61 -3.41 3.74 5.57
C LEU A 61 -3.34 2.48 6.45
N ILE A 62 -2.31 2.39 7.28
CA ILE A 62 -2.05 1.24 8.15
C ILE A 62 -2.15 1.71 9.59
N LYS A 63 -2.80 0.90 10.42
CA LYS A 63 -2.95 1.17 11.85
C LYS A 63 -1.58 1.39 12.53
N LYS A 64 -1.49 2.36 13.44
CA LYS A 64 -0.25 2.67 14.19
C LYS A 64 0.39 1.47 14.88
N GLU A 65 -0.42 0.52 15.34
CA GLU A 65 0.07 -0.67 16.02
C GLU A 65 0.91 -1.60 15.11
N ALA A 66 0.89 -1.40 13.79
CA ALA A 66 1.74 -2.13 12.85
C ALA A 66 3.14 -1.49 12.70
N PHE A 67 3.31 -0.23 13.09
CA PHE A 67 4.58 0.50 13.03
C PHE A 67 5.35 0.28 14.33
N VAL A 68 5.77 -0.96 14.55
CA VAL A 68 6.56 -1.35 15.73
C VAL A 68 7.72 -2.27 15.34
N GLY A 69 8.83 -2.17 16.07
CA GLY A 69 10.00 -3.01 15.86
C GLY A 69 10.58 -2.87 14.44
N PRO A 70 11.08 -3.96 13.82
CA PRO A 70 11.67 -3.91 12.47
C PRO A 70 10.69 -3.50 11.35
N LEU A 71 9.38 -3.63 11.60
CA LEU A 71 8.32 -3.29 10.65
C LEU A 71 8.17 -1.78 10.49
N ASP A 72 8.45 -1.01 11.53
CA ASP A 72 8.34 0.45 11.53
C ASP A 72 9.20 1.13 10.44
N PRO A 73 10.55 1.01 10.46
CA PRO A 73 11.39 1.61 9.43
C PRO A 73 11.15 1.02 8.04
N PHE A 74 10.70 -0.24 7.96
CA PHE A 74 10.35 -0.87 6.69
C PHE A 74 9.10 -0.24 6.07
N LEU A 75 8.01 -0.12 6.85
CA LEU A 75 6.74 0.44 6.38
C LEU A 75 6.90 1.91 5.98
N HIS A 76 7.62 2.70 6.78
CA HIS A 76 7.97 4.07 6.39
C HIS A 76 8.87 4.10 5.15
N GLY A 77 9.85 3.21 5.05
CA GLY A 77 10.78 3.13 3.92
C GLY A 77 10.09 2.82 2.58
N ILE A 78 9.05 1.98 2.60
CA ILE A 78 8.22 1.71 1.42
C ILE A 78 7.03 2.69 1.29
N GLY A 79 7.00 3.74 2.11
CA GLY A 79 6.07 4.86 2.00
C GLY A 79 4.68 4.64 2.59
N GLN A 80 4.45 3.69 3.48
CA GLN A 80 3.12 3.53 4.09
C GLN A 80 2.82 4.65 5.08
N ILE A 81 1.53 4.90 5.28
CA ILE A 81 1.03 6.00 6.11
C ILE A 81 0.44 5.39 7.38
N GLU A 82 1.02 5.80 8.51
CA GLU A 82 0.53 5.45 9.83
C GLU A 82 -0.77 6.19 10.14
N VAL A 83 -1.75 5.48 10.71
CA VAL A 83 -3.02 6.06 11.15
C VAL A 83 -3.32 5.67 12.59
N ASP A 84 -3.48 6.69 13.43
CA ASP A 84 -4.12 6.54 14.73
C ASP A 84 -5.64 6.46 14.56
N ARG A 85 -6.23 5.32 14.95
CA ARG A 85 -7.69 5.09 14.86
C ARG A 85 -8.43 5.42 16.15
N THR A 86 -7.73 5.79 17.22
CA THR A 86 -8.33 6.11 18.53
C THR A 86 -8.58 7.60 18.73
N THR A 87 -7.95 8.44 17.92
CA THR A 87 -7.95 9.90 18.09
C THR A 87 -8.38 10.56 16.79
N VAL A 88 -9.23 11.59 16.88
CA VAL A 88 -9.55 12.44 15.73
C VAL A 88 -8.46 13.48 15.57
N ASP A 89 -7.72 13.42 14.47
CA ASP A 89 -6.75 14.44 14.11
C ASP A 89 -7.44 15.58 13.33
N ARG A 90 -7.75 16.67 14.03
CA ARG A 90 -8.33 17.87 13.42
C ARG A 90 -7.32 18.68 12.61
N THR A 91 -6.02 18.46 12.80
CA THR A 91 -5.00 19.20 12.03
C THR A 91 -4.88 18.68 10.59
N ALA A 92 -5.31 17.44 10.34
CA ALA A 92 -5.29 16.82 9.01
C ALA A 92 -6.26 17.45 7.98
N ILE A 93 -7.16 18.36 8.40
CA ILE A 93 -8.21 18.96 7.54
C ILE A 93 -8.09 20.49 7.38
N THR A 94 -7.02 21.10 7.90
CA THR A 94 -6.74 22.55 7.86
C THR A 94 -5.41 22.81 7.19
#